data_AF-A0A925DD14-F1
#
_entry.id   AF-A0A925DD14-F1
#
_cell.length_a   1.000
_cell.length_b   1.000
_cell.length_c   1.000
_cell.angle_alpha   90.00
_cell.angle_beta   90.00
_cell.angle_gamma   90.00
#
_symmetry.space_group_name_H-M   'P 1'
#
loop_
_entity.id
_entity.type
_entity.pdbx_description
1 polymer ?
#
loop_
_entity_poly.entity_id
_entity_poly.type
_entity_poly.pdbx_seq_one_letter_code
_entity_poly.pdbx_strand_id
1 'polypeptide(L)' 'MKGPWILLCVGGVLLLLSGAVALVSLLLPALTGGKASSEEALMGVIPGCCCSSISLAMVLGGIVWLVIASNQNRQQ' A
#
# COMPACT_ATOMS: atom_id res chain seq x y z
N MET A 1 3.51 -0.08 25.21
CA MET A 1 3.82 0.62 23.94
C MET A 1 3.05 -0.09 22.81
N LYS A 2 1.94 0.49 22.31
CA LYS A 2 1.06 -0.15 21.30
C LYS A 2 1.08 0.56 19.93
N GLY A 3 1.72 1.73 19.83
CA GLY A 3 1.71 2.61 18.66
C GLY A 3 2.22 2.01 17.34
N PRO A 4 3.39 1.32 17.29
CA PRO A 4 3.96 0.91 16.00
C PRO A 4 3.17 -0.22 15.33
N TRP A 5 2.50 -1.06 16.12
CA TRP A 5 1.66 -2.14 15.60
C TRP A 5 0.43 -1.63 14.84
N ILE A 6 -0.19 -0.54 15.32
CA ILE A 6 -1.31 0.10 14.62
C ILE A 6 -0.87 0.61 13.25
N LEU A 7 0.30 1.25 13.14
CA LEU A 7 0.82 1.78 11.88
C LEU A 7 1.13 0.66 10.88
N LEU A 8 1.69 -0.46 11.36
CA LEU A 8 1.98 -1.61 10.51
C LEU A 8 0.70 -2.29 10.02
N CYS A 9 -0.30 -2.48 10.89
CA CYS A 9 -1.58 -3.06 10.49
C CYS A 9 -2.33 -2.17 9.51
N VAL A 10 -2.46 -0.87 9.80
CA VAL A 10 -3.17 0.08 8.91
C VAL A 10 -2.43 0.22 7.59
N GLY A 11 -1.12 0.48 7.63
CA GLY A 11 -0.31 0.62 6.43
C GLY A 11 -0.28 -0.65 5.57
N GLY A 12 -0.18 -1.83 6.20
CA GLY A 12 -0.21 -3.12 5.51
C GLY A 12 -1.54 -3.42 4.84
N VAL A 13 -2.67 -3.14 5.52
CA VAL A 13 -4.01 -3.32 4.94
C VAL A 13 -4.22 -2.37 3.76
N LEU A 14 -3.82 -1.10 3.87
CA LEU A 14 -3.94 -0.17 2.73
C LEU A 14 -3.04 -0.60 1.56
N LEU A 15 -1.83 -1.11 1.82
CA LEU A 15 -0.94 -1.63 0.76
C LEU A 15 -1.56 -2.82 0.01
N LEU A 16 -2.16 -3.76 0.75
CA LEU A 16 -2.88 -4.90 0.17
C LEU A 16 -4.07 -4.45 -0.67
N LEU A 17 -4.88 -3.52 -0.16
CA LEU A 17 -6.04 -2.98 -0.87
C LEU A 17 -5.62 -2.28 -2.16
N SER A 18 -4.59 -1.45 -2.08
CA SER A 18 -4.07 -0.67 -3.21
C SER A 18 -3.42 -1.56 -4.27
N GLY A 19 -2.67 -2.58 -3.85
CA GLY A 19 -2.14 -3.61 -4.74
C GLY A 19 -3.23 -4.39 -5.45
N ALA A 20 -4.30 -4.77 -4.75
CA ALA A 20 -5.45 -5.46 -5.35
C ALA A 20 -6.15 -4.60 -6.40
N VAL A 21 -6.36 -3.30 -6.12
CA VAL A 21 -6.96 -2.36 -7.09
C VAL A 21 -6.09 -2.21 -8.33
N ALA A 22 -4.77 -2.05 -8.17
CA ALA A 22 -3.85 -1.96 -9.30
C ALA A 22 -3.84 -3.24 -10.14
N LEU A 23 -3.87 -4.40 -9.50
CA LEU A 23 -3.93 -5.70 -10.18
C LEU A 23 -5.23 -5.86 -10.96
N VAL A 24 -6.37 -5.50 -10.37
CA VAL A 24 -7.69 -5.56 -11.00
C VAL A 24 -7.75 -4.58 -12.17
N SER A 25 -7.29 -3.35 -12.02
CA SER A 25 -7.23 -2.38 -13.12
C SER A 25 -6.33 -2.84 -14.27
N LEU A 26 -5.25 -3.56 -13.99
CA LEU A 26 -4.38 -4.14 -15.03
C LEU A 26 -5.04 -5.33 -15.74
N LEU A 27 -5.84 -6.14 -15.02
CA LEU A 27 -6.54 -7.29 -15.58
C LEU A 27 -7.86 -6.94 -16.27
N LEU A 28 -8.46 -5.79 -15.95
CA LEU A 28 -9.76 -5.34 -16.47
C LEU A 28 -9.81 -5.28 -18.01
N PRO A 29 -8.79 -4.76 -18.73
CA PRO A 29 -8.76 -4.75 -20.20
C PRO A 29 -8.73 -6.16 -20.80
N ALA A 30 -8.01 -7.08 -20.16
CA ALA A 30 -7.91 -8.47 -20.60
C ALA A 30 -9.22 -9.25 -20.35
N LEU A 31 -9.88 -9.01 -19.21
CA LEU A 31 -11.15 -9.65 -18.83
C LEU A 31 -12.35 -9.11 -19.62
N THR A 32 -12.29 -7.86 -20.08
CA THR A 32 -13.36 -7.24 -20.88
C THR A 32 -13.15 -7.39 -22.39
N GLY A 33 -12.16 -8.18 -22.82
CA GLY A 33 -11.89 -8.46 -24.24
C GLY A 33 -11.51 -7.21 -25.04
N GLY A 34 -10.83 -6.25 -24.41
CA GLY A 34 -10.41 -5.00 -25.05
C GLY A 34 -11.53 -3.96 -25.24
N LYS A 35 -12.72 -4.14 -24.64
CA LYS A 35 -13.80 -3.13 -24.68
C LYS A 35 -13.58 -1.94 -23.76
N ALA A 36 -12.83 -2.12 -22.68
CA ALA A 36 -12.35 -1.01 -21.85
C ALA A 36 -11.06 -0.46 -22.49
N SER A 37 -11.06 0.81 -22.91
CA SER A 37 -9.85 1.48 -23.40
C SER A 37 -8.81 1.48 -22.29
N SER A 38 -7.56 1.25 -22.67
CA SER A 38 -6.39 1.31 -21.78
C SER A 38 -6.35 2.60 -20.95
N GLU A 39 -6.93 3.67 -21.49
CA GLU A 39 -7.05 5.00 -20.86
C GLU A 39 -8.03 5.01 -19.67
N GLU A 40 -9.14 4.29 -19.77
CA GLU A 40 -10.16 4.17 -18.72
C GLU A 40 -9.66 3.24 -17.59
N ALA A 41 -8.93 2.19 -17.95
CA ALA A 41 -8.23 1.33 -16.99
C ALA A 41 -7.11 2.08 -16.26
N LEU A 42 -6.38 2.97 -16.96
CA LEU A 42 -5.37 3.85 -16.36
C LEU A 42 -5.96 4.82 -15.33
N MET A 43 -7.20 5.27 -15.56
CA MET A 43 -7.90 6.19 -14.65
C MET A 43 -8.13 5.57 -13.26
N GLY A 44 -8.25 4.24 -13.16
CA GLY A 44 -8.30 3.51 -11.89
C GLY A 44 -6.93 3.24 -11.25
N VAL A 45 -5.88 3.10 -12.08
CA VAL A 45 -4.50 2.88 -11.61
C VAL A 45 -3.92 4.12 -10.95
N ILE A 46 -4.20 5.32 -11.46
CA ILE A 46 -3.66 6.59 -10.93
C ILE A 46 -3.98 6.79 -9.43
N PRO A 47 -5.26 6.71 -8.97
CA PRO A 47 -5.56 6.80 -7.55
C PRO A 47 -4.99 5.63 -6.74
N GLY A 48 -4.93 4.43 -7.33
CA GLY A 48 -4.27 3.27 -6.71
C GLY A 48 -2.77 3.50 -6.47
N CYS A 49 -2.04 4.09 -7.42
CA CYS A 49 -0.62 4.42 -7.25
C CYS A 49 -0.39 5.48 -6.16
N CYS A 50 -1.27 6.50 -6.08
CA CYS A 50 -1.22 7.49 -5.01
C CYS A 50 -1.45 6.86 -3.63
N CYS A 51 -2.47 6.01 -3.49
CA CYS A 51 -2.76 5.31 -2.24
C CYS A 51 -1.63 4.33 -1.84
N SER A 52 -1.03 3.62 -2.80
CA SER A 52 0.12 2.76 -2.55
C SER A 52 1.32 3.54 -2.02
N SER A 53 1.57 4.73 -2.57
CA SER A 53 2.71 5.56 -2.15
C SER A 53 2.57 6.04 -0.71
N ILE A 54 1.37 6.48 -0.32
CA ILE A 54 1.08 6.91 1.07
C ILE A 54 1.15 5.72 2.04
N SER A 55 0.65 4.56 1.62
CA SER A 55 0.70 3.33 2.42
C SER A 55 2.13 2.87 2.66
N LEU A 56 2.96 2.93 1.62
CA LEU A 56 4.38 2.59 1.70
C LEU A 56 5.11 3.51 2.69
N ALA A 57 4.84 4.81 2.65
CA ALA A 57 5.39 5.77 3.60
C ALA A 57 4.96 5.49 5.05
N MET A 58 3.69 5.12 5.27
CA MET A 58 3.20 4.74 6.60
C MET A 58 3.86 3.45 7.13
N VAL A 59 4.00 2.43 6.29
CA VAL A 59 4.66 1.17 6.68
C VAL A 59 6.14 1.41 6.99
N LEU A 60 6.85 2.16 6.14
CA LEU A 60 8.24 2.52 6.38
C LEU A 60 8.40 3.31 7.68
N GLY A 61 7.54 4.30 7.94
CA GLY A 61 7.52 5.04 9.19
C GLY A 61 7.30 4.14 10.40
N GLY A 62 6.36 3.19 10.30
CA GLY A 62 6.12 2.17 11.33
C GLY A 62 7.32 1.26 11.59
N ILE A 63 8.01 0.80 10.53
CA ILE A 63 9.20 -0.05 10.64
C ILE A 63 10.37 0.73 11.26
N VAL A 64 10.64 1.95 10.79
CA VAL A 64 11.72 2.80 11.35
C VAL A 64 11.49 3.04 12.84
N TRP A 65 10.26 3.39 13.23
CA TRP A 65 9.91 3.55 14.64
C TRP A 65 10.12 2.27 15.45
N LEU A 66 9.70 1.12 14.91
CA LEU A 66 9.88 -0.19 15.56
C LEU A 66 11.36 -0.54 15.73
N VAL A 67 12.18 -0.28 14.72
CA VAL A 67 13.64 -0.47 14.77
C VAL A 67 14.26 0.43 15.82
N ILE A 68 13.94 1.73 15.85
CA ILE A 68 14.45 2.65 16.87
C ILE A 68 14.04 2.19 18.27
N ALA A 69 12.76 1.86 18.48
CA ALA A 69 12.24 1.41 19.77
C ALA A 69 12.88 0.09 20.23
N SER A 70 13.10 -0.86 19.32
CA SER A 70 13.78 -2.12 19.63
C SER A 70 15.26 -1.91 19.94
N ASN A 71 15.92 -0.94 19.29
CA ASN A 71 17.32 -0.64 19.54
C ASN A 71 17.51 0.06 20.90
N GLN A 72 16.59 0.94 21.30
CA GLN A 72 16.59 1.56 22.64
C GLN A 72 16.42 0.53 23.76
N ASN A 73 15.55 -0.46 23.58
CA ASN A 73 15.37 -1.56 24.52
C ASN A 73 16.58 -2.51 24.63
N ARG A 74 17.48 -2.53 23.65
CA ARG A 74 18.71 -3.35 23.71
C ARG A 74 19.88 -2.66 24.40
N GLN A 75 19.80 -1.35 24.60
CA GLN A 75 20.85 -0.53 25.22
C GLN A 75 20.54 -0.22 26.70
N GLN A 76 19.39 -0.65 27.21
CA GLN A 76 19.05 -0.68 28.63
C GLN A 76 19.23 -2.10 29.19
#